data_AF-A0A6A4NJ18-F1
#
_entry.id   AF-A0A6A4NJ18-F1
#
_cell.length_a   1.000
_cell.length_b   1.000
_cell.length_c   1.000
_cell.angle_alpha   90.00
_cell.angle_beta   90.00
_cell.angle_gamma   90.00
#
_symmetry.space_group_name_H-M   'P 1'
#
loop_
_entity.id
_entity.type
_entity.pdbx_description
1 polymer ?
#
loop_
_entity_poly.entity_id
_entity_poly.type
_entity_poly.pdbx_seq_one_letter_code
_entity_poly.pdbx_strand_id
1 'polypeptide(L)'
;MQGVIITFFMLSFATFYSCNARLLLDAVSNKTIFNVIEYGAVGDGLTDDSQAFLKAWNGACGKSDSVGTIEVPYGKTFLLKPLLFNGPCKFSKVYFKVKMCDTYIMIN
;
A
#
# COMPACT_ATOMS: atom_id res chain seq x y z
N MET A 1 26.11 -6.65 32.91
CA MET A 1 24.91 -5.84 32.55
C MET A 1 25.10 -4.91 31.36
N GLN A 2 26.32 -4.42 31.05
CA GLN A 2 26.56 -3.51 29.91
C GLN A 2 26.38 -4.18 28.52
N GLY A 3 26.68 -5.49 28.39
CA GLY A 3 26.55 -6.21 27.12
C GLY A 3 25.11 -6.37 26.60
N VAL A 4 24.11 -6.36 27.50
CA VAL A 4 22.69 -6.51 27.13
C VAL A 4 22.11 -5.19 26.60
N ILE A 5 22.65 -4.05 27.04
CA ILE A 5 22.21 -2.72 26.59
C ILE A 5 22.72 -2.45 25.17
N ILE A 6 23.98 -2.80 24.88
CA ILE A 6 24.58 -2.62 23.55
C ILE A 6 23.88 -3.48 22.50
N THR A 7 23.52 -4.73 22.83
CA THR A 7 22.77 -5.59 21.91
C THR A 7 21.38 -5.04 21.63
N PHE A 8 20.72 -4.43 22.61
CA PHE A 8 19.40 -3.81 22.44
C PHE A 8 19.43 -2.60 21.49
N PHE A 9 20.46 -1.75 21.59
CA PHE A 9 20.67 -0.62 20.67
C PHE A 9 21.05 -1.08 19.26
N MET A 10 21.85 -2.12 19.11
CA MET A 10 22.23 -2.63 17.79
C MET A 10 21.05 -3.32 17.08
N LEU A 11 20.18 -4.00 17.84
CA LEU A 11 18.95 -4.61 17.33
C LEU A 11 17.94 -3.56 16.86
N SER A 12 17.83 -2.41 17.54
CA SER A 12 16.95 -1.33 17.08
C SER A 12 17.45 -0.69 15.78
N PHE A 13 18.77 -0.47 15.63
CA PHE A 13 19.31 0.05 14.37
C PHE A 13 19.14 -0.91 13.20
N ALA A 14 19.31 -2.22 13.40
CA ALA A 14 19.07 -3.23 12.37
C ALA A 14 17.60 -3.26 11.90
N THR A 15 16.65 -2.99 12.81
CA THR A 15 15.22 -2.89 12.46
C THR A 15 14.89 -1.58 11.74
N PHE A 16 15.57 -0.47 12.04
CA PHE A 16 15.50 0.76 11.25
C PHE A 16 16.02 0.57 9.81
N TYR A 17 17.15 -0.13 9.62
CA TYR A 17 17.66 -0.45 8.27
C TYR A 17 16.76 -1.42 7.49
N SER A 18 15.97 -2.26 8.16
CA SER A 18 15.07 -3.19 7.47
C SER A 18 13.76 -2.57 6.98
N CYS A 19 13.40 -1.36 7.43
CA CYS A 19 12.35 -0.56 6.77
C CYS A 19 12.80 -0.12 5.36
N ASN A 20 14.09 0.20 5.19
CA ASN A 20 14.68 0.49 3.88
C ASN A 20 14.86 -0.77 3.02
N ALA A 21 15.05 -1.95 3.62
CA ALA A 21 15.21 -3.20 2.87
C ALA A 21 13.90 -3.69 2.21
N ARG A 22 12.72 -3.32 2.74
CA ARG A 22 11.42 -3.64 2.11
C ARG A 22 11.20 -2.93 0.78
N LEU A 23 11.81 -1.75 0.58
CA LEU A 23 11.79 -1.03 -0.71
C LEU A 23 12.42 -1.84 -1.85
N LEU A 24 13.41 -2.68 -1.55
CA LEU A 24 14.11 -3.49 -2.56
C LEU A 24 13.29 -4.72 -3.00
N LEU A 25 12.42 -5.26 -2.14
CA LEU A 25 11.59 -6.42 -2.47
C LEU A 25 10.40 -6.05 -3.37
N ASP A 26 9.81 -4.86 -3.19
CA ASP A 26 8.77 -4.35 -4.08
C ASP A 26 9.31 -4.07 -5.50
N ALA A 27 10.60 -3.69 -5.62
CA ALA A 27 11.26 -3.43 -6.91
C ALA A 27 11.56 -4.70 -7.75
N VAL A 28 11.57 -5.89 -7.12
CA VAL A 28 11.85 -7.18 -7.78
C VAL A 28 10.57 -7.93 -8.16
N SER A 29 9.40 -7.47 -7.68
CA SER A 29 8.11 -8.03 -8.06
C SER A 29 7.61 -7.37 -9.35
N ASN A 30 7.38 -8.15 -10.42
CA ASN A 30 6.59 -7.76 -11.60
C ASN A 30 5.10 -7.59 -11.22
N LYS A 31 4.82 -6.78 -10.20
CA LYS A 31 3.49 -6.51 -9.70
C LYS A 31 3.06 -5.16 -10.18
N THR A 32 2.05 -5.13 -11.03
CA THR A 32 1.48 -3.89 -11.53
C THR A 32 0.64 -3.28 -10.40
N ILE A 33 1.23 -2.31 -9.70
CA ILE A 33 0.64 -1.61 -8.55
C ILE A 33 -0.06 -0.34 -9.06
N PHE A 34 -1.29 -0.14 -8.62
CA PHE A 34 -2.15 0.99 -8.96
C PHE A 34 -2.40 1.79 -7.68
N ASN A 35 -1.51 2.73 -7.38
CA ASN A 35 -1.62 3.54 -6.17
C ASN A 35 -2.70 4.61 -6.34
N VAL A 36 -3.71 4.62 -5.46
CA VAL A 36 -4.86 5.54 -5.58
C VAL A 36 -4.48 7.03 -5.56
N ILE A 37 -3.35 7.39 -4.95
CA ILE A 37 -2.83 8.77 -4.93
C ILE A 37 -2.37 9.21 -6.33
N GLU A 38 -1.74 8.32 -7.08
CA GLU A 38 -1.32 8.58 -8.48
C GLU A 38 -2.52 8.81 -9.40
N TYR A 39 -3.70 8.31 -8.99
CA TYR A 39 -4.97 8.51 -9.67
C TYR A 39 -5.79 9.71 -9.13
N GLY A 40 -5.20 10.50 -8.23
CA GLY A 40 -5.75 11.76 -7.75
C GLY A 40 -6.52 11.68 -6.42
N ALA A 41 -6.33 10.63 -5.62
CA ALA A 41 -6.89 10.58 -4.28
C ALA A 41 -6.13 11.54 -3.35
N VAL A 42 -6.84 12.30 -2.53
CA VAL A 42 -6.29 13.28 -1.59
C VAL A 42 -6.01 12.61 -0.24
N GLY A 43 -6.97 11.85 0.28
CA GLY A 43 -6.84 11.12 1.53
C GLY A 43 -6.85 12.01 2.78
N ASP A 44 -7.64 13.09 2.77
CA ASP A 44 -7.84 14.04 3.88
C ASP A 44 -9.08 13.73 4.75
N GLY A 45 -9.89 12.75 4.35
CA GLY A 45 -11.14 12.34 5.01
C GLY A 45 -12.34 13.25 4.73
N LEU A 46 -12.16 14.29 3.90
CA LEU A 46 -13.17 15.29 3.58
C LEU A 46 -13.50 15.30 2.09
N THR A 47 -12.46 15.17 1.26
CA THR A 47 -12.56 15.14 -0.19
C THR A 47 -13.06 13.78 -0.66
N ASP A 48 -14.03 13.80 -1.57
CA ASP A 48 -14.57 12.58 -2.18
C ASP A 48 -13.55 11.93 -3.12
N ASP A 49 -12.90 10.88 -2.64
CA ASP A 49 -11.83 10.16 -3.34
C ASP A 49 -12.37 9.05 -4.28
N SER A 50 -13.70 8.90 -4.37
CA SER A 50 -14.36 7.86 -5.15
C SER A 50 -13.89 7.77 -6.60
N GLN A 51 -13.70 8.91 -7.26
CA GLN A 51 -13.26 8.96 -8.65
C GLN A 51 -11.82 8.48 -8.83
N ALA A 52 -10.94 8.73 -7.86
CA ALA A 52 -9.57 8.25 -7.90
C ALA A 52 -9.52 6.72 -7.77
N PHE A 53 -10.35 6.15 -6.89
CA PHE A 53 -10.48 4.69 -6.75
C PHE A 53 -11.02 4.01 -8.01
N LEU A 54 -12.00 4.62 -8.69
CA LEU A 54 -12.51 4.11 -9.97
C LEU A 54 -11.46 4.17 -11.08
N LYS A 55 -10.66 5.24 -11.13
CA LYS A 55 -9.55 5.36 -12.09
C LYS A 55 -8.45 4.32 -11.84
N ALA A 56 -8.08 4.10 -10.58
CA ALA A 56 -7.13 3.07 -10.19
C ALA A 56 -7.65 1.66 -10.57
N TRP A 57 -8.94 1.40 -10.33
CA TRP A 57 -9.61 0.18 -10.77
C TRP A 57 -9.57 -0.02 -12.28
N ASN A 58 -9.91 1.02 -13.06
CA ASN A 58 -9.86 0.94 -14.52
C ASN A 58 -8.44 0.72 -15.05
N GLY A 59 -7.45 1.35 -14.41
CA GLY A 59 -6.03 1.11 -14.70
C GLY A 59 -5.66 -0.36 -14.46
N ALA A 60 -6.10 -0.92 -13.34
CA ALA A 60 -5.91 -2.33 -13.02
C ALA A 60 -6.59 -3.25 -14.05
N CYS A 61 -7.82 -2.96 -14.44
CA CYS A 61 -8.59 -3.76 -15.39
C CYS A 61 -8.05 -3.75 -16.82
N GLY A 62 -7.38 -2.66 -17.22
CA GLY A 62 -6.75 -2.54 -18.53
C GLY A 62 -5.51 -3.41 -18.74
N LYS A 63 -4.90 -3.94 -17.66
CA LYS A 63 -3.72 -4.79 -17.75
C LYS A 63 -4.10 -6.25 -17.96
N SER A 64 -3.32 -6.89 -18.83
CA SER A 64 -3.47 -8.32 -19.16
C SER A 64 -2.59 -9.22 -18.29
N ASP A 65 -1.84 -8.61 -17.35
CA ASP A 65 -1.00 -9.33 -16.40
C ASP A 65 -1.89 -10.09 -15.41
N SER A 66 -1.40 -11.22 -14.91
CA SER A 66 -2.21 -12.19 -14.17
C SER A 66 -2.83 -11.64 -12.87
N VAL A 67 -2.26 -10.57 -12.29
CA VAL A 67 -2.66 -9.97 -11.00
C VAL A 67 -2.60 -8.45 -11.05
N GLY A 68 -3.75 -7.78 -10.85
CA GLY A 68 -3.81 -6.34 -10.58
C GLY A 68 -3.80 -6.06 -9.08
N THR A 69 -3.09 -5.03 -8.62
CA THR A 69 -3.15 -4.62 -7.20
C THR A 69 -3.39 -3.13 -7.06
N ILE A 70 -4.50 -2.78 -6.42
CA ILE A 70 -4.80 -1.40 -6.05
C ILE A 70 -4.21 -1.15 -4.67
N GLU A 71 -3.33 -0.16 -4.57
CA GLU A 71 -2.65 0.20 -3.33
C GLU A 71 -3.28 1.43 -2.71
N VAL A 72 -3.66 1.30 -1.43
CA VAL A 72 -4.16 2.38 -0.58
C VAL A 72 -3.12 2.67 0.49
N PRO A 73 -2.46 3.84 0.49
CA PRO A 73 -1.41 4.14 1.46
C PRO A 73 -1.98 4.42 2.86
N TYR A 74 -1.21 4.08 3.89
CA TYR A 74 -1.48 4.44 5.28
C TYR A 74 -1.33 5.94 5.53
N GLY A 75 -1.76 6.36 6.71
CA GLY A 75 -1.60 7.74 7.18
C GLY A 75 -2.53 8.72 6.48
N LYS A 76 -3.51 8.21 5.73
CA LYS A 76 -4.52 8.96 4.99
C LYS A 76 -5.89 8.38 5.26
N THR A 77 -6.90 9.25 5.20
CA THR A 77 -8.30 8.89 5.37
C THR A 77 -9.00 9.15 4.05
N PHE A 78 -9.58 8.12 3.43
CA PHE A 78 -10.24 8.27 2.13
C PHE A 78 -11.74 8.26 2.32
N LEU A 79 -12.42 9.35 1.94
CA LEU A 79 -13.87 9.39 1.93
C LEU A 79 -14.38 8.84 0.60
N LEU A 80 -15.14 7.75 0.65
CA LEU A 80 -15.73 7.12 -0.52
C LEU A 80 -17.25 7.14 -0.42
N LYS A 81 -17.90 7.64 -1.46
CA LYS A 81 -19.32 7.36 -1.71
C LYS A 81 -19.49 5.91 -2.15
N PRO A 82 -20.72 5.36 -2.21
CA PRO A 82 -20.95 4.05 -2.81
C PRO A 82 -20.37 3.96 -4.23
N LEU A 83 -19.53 2.94 -4.48
CA LEU A 83 -18.89 2.70 -5.77
C LEU A 83 -19.20 1.31 -6.29
N LEU A 84 -19.24 1.19 -7.61
CA LEU A 84 -19.38 -0.07 -8.31
C LEU A 84 -18.12 -0.31 -9.17
N PHE A 85 -17.40 -1.38 -8.87
CA PHE A 85 -16.22 -1.80 -9.61
C PHE A 85 -16.64 -2.75 -10.74
N ASN A 86 -16.81 -2.21 -11.95
CA ASN A 86 -17.27 -2.96 -13.13
C ASN A 86 -16.12 -3.33 -14.09
N GLY A 87 -16.32 -4.44 -14.81
CA GLY A 87 -15.44 -4.94 -15.89
C GLY A 87 -15.91 -4.55 -17.29
N PRO A 88 -15.21 -4.98 -18.36
CA PRO A 88 -14.39 -6.20 -18.42
C PRO A 88 -12.94 -5.99 -17.98
N CYS A 89 -12.45 -6.87 -17.11
CA CYS A 89 -11.06 -6.87 -16.63
C CYS A 89 -10.33 -8.11 -17.14
N LYS A 90 -9.07 -7.97 -17.52
CA LYS A 90 -8.29 -9.05 -18.17
C LYS A 90 -7.46 -9.89 -17.20
N PHE A 91 -7.31 -9.45 -15.95
CA PHE A 91 -6.61 -10.21 -14.91
C PHE A 91 -7.46 -11.37 -14.38
N SER A 92 -6.79 -12.34 -13.74
CA SER A 92 -7.45 -13.45 -13.04
C SER A 92 -7.78 -13.14 -11.57
N LYS A 93 -7.05 -12.19 -10.95
CA LYS A 93 -7.19 -11.82 -9.53
C LYS A 93 -6.91 -10.32 -9.32
N VAL A 94 -7.62 -9.71 -8.36
CA VAL A 94 -7.35 -8.36 -7.85
C VAL A 94 -7.11 -8.40 -6.37
N TYR A 95 -6.14 -7.60 -5.91
CA TYR A 95 -5.96 -7.31 -4.50
C TYR A 95 -6.16 -5.82 -4.21
N PHE A 96 -6.97 -5.52 -3.21
CA PHE A 96 -6.94 -4.21 -2.53
C PHE A 96 -5.95 -4.33 -1.38
N LYS A 97 -4.77 -3.73 -1.55
CA LYS A 97 -3.72 -3.74 -0.52
C LYS A 97 -3.76 -2.42 0.22
N VAL A 98 -4.21 -2.44 1.47
CA VAL A 98 -4.00 -1.32 2.39
C VAL A 98 -2.57 -1.43 2.90
N LYS A 99 -1.71 -0.53 2.41
CA LYS A 99 -0.31 -0.47 2.83
C LYS A 99 -0.27 0.20 4.19
N MET A 100 -0.21 -0.58 5.27
CA MET A 100 0.18 -0.10 6.59
C MET A 100 1.67 0.20 6.60
N CYS A 101 2.08 1.35 7.13
CA CYS A 101 3.39 1.38 7.78
C CYS A 101 3.18 0.77 9.14
N ASP A 102 3.72 -0.42 9.32
CA ASP A 102 3.97 -0.95 10.65
C ASP A 102 4.99 -0.02 11.31
N THR A 103 4.51 1.05 11.96
CA THR A 103 5.30 1.87 12.87
C THR A 103 4.57 1.80 14.20
N TYR A 104 5.05 0.87 15.02
CA TYR A 104 4.62 0.54 16.38
C TYR A 104 3.22 -0.11 16.49
N ILE A 105 3.20 -1.45 16.44
CA ILE A 105 2.23 -2.19 17.25
C ILE A 105 2.75 -2.08 18.70
N MET A 106 2.21 -1.12 19.46
CA MET A 106 2.33 -1.12 20.91
C MET A 106 1.40 -2.23 21.44
N ILE A 107 1.96 -3.41 21.72
CA ILE A 107 1.27 -4.38 22.58
C ILE A 107 1.68 -4.04 24.01
N ASN A 108 0.70 -3.65 24.83
CA ASN A 108 0.83 -3.55 26.29
C ASN A 108 0.80 -4.95 26.91
#